data_AF-A0A524JF29-F1
#
_entry.id   AF-A0A524JF29-F1
#
_cell.length_a   1.000
_cell.length_b   1.000
_cell.length_c   1.000
_cell.angle_alpha   90.00
_cell.angle_beta   90.00
_cell.angle_gamma   90.00
#
_symmetry.space_group_name_H-M   'P 1'
#
loop_
_entity.id
_entity.type
_entity.pdbx_description
1 polymer ?
#
loop_
_entity_poly.entity_id
_entity_poly.type
_entity_poly.pdbx_seq_one_letter_code
_entity_poly.pdbx_strand_id
1 'polypeptide(L)' 'APPVDGRANRALRKLIAKRVGVPASQVTISRGEHSRRKLVVVEGVEPAAVREALERD' A
#
# COMPACT_ATOMS: atom_id res chain seq x y z
N ALA A 1 -19.42 3.29 -13.45
CA ALA A 1 -18.33 4.21 -13.82
C ALA A 1 -17.10 3.37 -14.14
N PRO A 2 -16.39 3.60 -15.27
CA PRO A 2 -15.12 2.93 -15.47
C PRO A 2 -14.22 3.35 -14.29
N PRO A 3 -13.55 2.40 -13.61
CA PRO A 3 -12.68 2.77 -12.51
C PRO A 3 -11.67 3.77 -13.05
N VAL A 4 -11.52 4.92 -12.39
CA VAL A 4 -10.36 5.79 -12.63
C VAL A 4 -9.14 4.97 -12.19
N ASP A 5 -8.59 4.18 -13.12
CA ASP A 5 -7.76 3.00 -12.87
C ASP A 5 -6.49 3.28 -12.03
N GLY A 6 -6.12 4.54 -11.83
CA GLY A 6 -5.02 4.92 -10.94
C GLY A 6 -5.42 5.49 -9.56
N ARG A 7 -6.67 5.94 -9.35
CA ARG A 7 -7.04 6.65 -8.11
C ARG A 7 -7.03 5.71 -6.90
N ALA A 8 -7.59 4.51 -7.04
CA ALA A 8 -7.60 3.51 -5.98
C ALA A 8 -6.18 3.04 -5.64
N ASN A 9 -5.33 2.82 -6.64
CA ASN A 9 -3.93 2.42 -6.45
C ASN A 9 -3.14 3.50 -5.72
N ARG A 10 -3.29 4.76 -6.14
CA ARG A 10 -2.64 5.90 -5.47
C ARG A 10 -3.13 6.09 -4.04
N ALA A 11 -4.43 5.96 -3.80
CA ALA A 11 -5.00 6.08 -2.46
C ALA A 11 -4.48 4.97 -1.53
N LEU A 12 -4.45 3.72 -2.01
CA LEU A 12 -3.93 2.60 -1.23
C LEU A 12 -2.45 2.79 -0.86
N ARG A 13 -1.61 3.17 -1.83
CA ARG A 13 -0.17 3.42 -1.59
C ARG A 13 0.02 4.50 -0.53
N LYS A 14 -0.74 5.60 -0.61
CA LYS A 14 -0.70 6.69 0.37
C LYS A 14 -1.18 6.26 1.75
N LEU A 15 -2.23 5.44 1.82
CA LEU A 15 -2.76 4.91 3.09
C LEU A 15 -1.71 4.06 3.82
N ILE A 16 -1.12 3.10 3.10
CA ILE A 16 -0.10 2.20 3.66
C ILE A 16 1.13 3.01 4.07
N ALA A 17 1.63 3.89 3.20
CA ALA A 17 2.76 4.77 3.49
C ALA A 17 2.56 5.58 4.78
N LYS A 18 1.37 6.19 4.94
CA LYS A 18 1.02 6.97 6.13
C LYS A 18 0.99 6.11 7.40
N ARG A 19 0.45 4.89 7.33
CA ARG A 19 0.39 4.00 8.51
C ARG A 19 1.75 3.48 8.92
N VAL A 20 2.57 3.11 7.95
CA VAL A 20 3.88 2.50 8.19
C VAL A 20 4.97 3.55 8.46
N GLY A 21 4.75 4.81 8.09
CA GLY A 21 5.69 5.91 8.35
C GLY A 21 6.80 6.04 7.30
N VAL A 22 6.56 5.57 6.07
CA VAL A 22 7.53 5.62 4.95
C VAL A 22 7.06 6.57 3.83
N PRO A 23 7.96 7.08 2.97
CA PRO A 23 7.57 7.81 1.77
C PRO A 23 6.68 6.97 0.85
N ALA A 24 5.71 7.60 0.19
CA ALA A 24 4.83 6.89 -0.75
C ALA A 24 5.58 6.26 -1.92
N SER A 25 6.78 6.75 -2.28
CA SER A 25 7.66 6.15 -3.29
C SER A 25 8.17 4.76 -2.88
N GLN A 26 8.27 4.47 -1.58
CA GLN A 26 8.69 3.16 -1.05
C GLN A 26 7.54 2.16 -0.92
N VAL A 27 6.34 2.52 -1.38
CA VAL A 27 5.19 1.62 -1.41
C VAL A 27 4.81 1.38 -2.86
N THR A 28 4.81 0.12 -3.30
CA THR A 28 4.51 -0.25 -4.70
C THR A 28 3.56 -1.43 -4.75
N ILE A 29 2.60 -1.42 -5.68
CA ILE A 29 1.74 -2.58 -5.93
C ILE A 29 2.48 -3.47 -6.93
N SER A 30 3.02 -4.60 -6.46
CA SER A 30 3.72 -5.55 -7.32
C SER A 30 2.75 -6.41 -8.14
N ARG A 31 1.56 -6.70 -7.59
CA ARG A 31 0.52 -7.48 -8.28
C ARG A 31 -0.90 -7.07 -7.91
N GLY A 32 -1.82 -7.26 -8.84
CA GLY A 32 -3.25 -7.12 -8.60
C GLY A 32 -3.77 -5.69 -8.69
N GLU A 33 -3.16 -4.82 -9.50
CA GLU A 33 -3.61 -3.43 -9.67
C GLU A 33 -5.11 -3.29 -9.97
N HIS A 34 -5.66 -4.19 -10.79
CA HIS A 34 -7.09 -4.28 -11.12
C HIS A 34 -7.88 -5.26 -10.23
N SER A 35 -7.23 -5.90 -9.24
CA SER A 35 -7.85 -6.84 -8.31
C SER A 35 -8.20 -6.16 -6.98
N ARG A 36 -9.15 -6.74 -6.24
CA ARG A 36 -9.42 -6.38 -4.85
C ARG A 36 -8.27 -6.81 -3.92
N ARG A 37 -7.62 -7.94 -4.22
CA ARG A 37 -6.46 -8.43 -3.48
C ARG A 37 -5.19 -7.95 -4.17
N LYS A 38 -4.34 -7.25 -3.41
CA LYS A 38 -3.13 -6.61 -3.92
C LYS A 38 -1.92 -7.10 -3.15
N LEU A 39 -0.87 -7.41 -3.89
CA LEU A 39 0.45 -7.63 -3.31
C LEU A 39 1.18 -6.30 -3.31
N VAL A 40 1.47 -5.78 -2.12
CA VAL A 40 2.15 -4.51 -1.91
C VAL A 40 3.54 -4.78 -1.36
N VAL A 41 4.54 -4.16 -1.97
CA VAL A 41 5.91 -4.14 -1.48
C VAL A 41 6.13 -2.82 -0.76
N VAL A 42 6.70 -2.90 0.44
CA VAL A 42 7.10 -1.76 1.25
C VAL A 42 8.59 -1.86 1.51
N GLU A 43 9.34 -0.83 1.15
CA GLU A 43 10.79 -0.77 1.33
C GLU A 43 11.16 0.15 2.50
N GLY A 44 12.36 -0.01 3.05
CA GLY A 44 12.90 0.90 4.08
C GLY A 44 12.27 0.79 5.47
N VAL A 45 11.63 -0.34 5.79
CA VAL A 45 10.98 -0.57 7.08
C VAL A 45 11.13 -2.03 7.53
N GLU A 46 11.23 -2.22 8.84
CA GLU A 46 11.28 -3.55 9.46
C GLU A 46 9.94 -4.30 9.30
N PRO A 47 9.95 -5.60 8.94
CA PRO A 47 8.72 -6.38 8.74
C PRO A 47 7.78 -6.39 9.96
N ALA A 48 8.35 -6.39 11.17
CA ALA A 48 7.58 -6.34 12.41
C ALA A 48 6.79 -5.02 12.57
N ALA A 49 7.40 -3.88 12.18
CA ALA A 49 6.74 -2.57 12.24
C ALA A 49 5.60 -2.49 11.21
N VAL A 50 5.77 -3.07 10.01
CA VAL A 50 4.69 -3.16 9.02
C VAL A 50 3.51 -3.95 9.56
N ARG A 51 3.79 -5.09 10.21
CA ARG A 51 2.78 -5.95 10.81
C ARG A 51 1.98 -5.19 11.88
N GLU A 52 2.67 -4.58 12.84
CA GLU A 52 2.01 -3.82 13.91
C GLU A 52 1.15 -2.66 13.37
N ALA A 53 1.65 -1.95 12.35
CA ALA A 53 0.95 -0.81 11.76
C ALA A 53 -0.32 -1.21 10.99
N LEU A 54 -0.45 -2.47 10.54
CA LEU A 54 -1.56 -2.95 9.71
C LEU A 54 -2.51 -3.92 10.42
N GLU A 55 -2.10 -4.54 11.52
CA GLU A 55 -2.95 -5.46 12.31
C GLU A 55 -3.92 -4.73 13.27
N ARG A 56 -3.78 -3.41 13.44
CA ARG A 56 -4.62 -2.59 14.34
C ARG A 56 -5.95 -2.10 13.73
N ASP A 57 -6.43 -2.73 12.65
CA ASP A 57 -7.69 -2.39 11.96
C ASP A 57 -8.69 -3.56 11.96
#